data_AF-A0A7S4VXK1-F1
#
_entry.id   AF-A0A7S4VXK1-F1
#
_cell.length_a   1.000
_cell.length_b   1.000
_cell.length_c   1.000
_cell.angle_alpha   90.00
_cell.angle_beta   90.00
_cell.angle_gamma   90.00
#
_symmetry.space_group_name_H-M   'P 1'
#
loop_
_entity.id
_entity.type
_entity.pdbx_description
1 polymer ?
#
loop_
_entity_poly.entity_id
_entity_poly.type
_entity_poly.pdbx_seq_one_letter_code
_entity_poly.pdbx_strand_id
1 'polypeptide(L)'
;MMSLKMLRHLVALSAMFLITMSTNKHGVANAYTFRPPLPGAPAAIKCARCTRSIGPGDVYLEAMNQLWHPQCLTCAACNKPLPEGAFIMDEQSQKPFCNPCFIHHHAERCGVCAKPLTGQCLTTFHWGDKYCVEHEQMEKCYCCGRPVCNTLTGGGVRYRDGRLVCNICMTQASPVDDQ
;
A
#
# COMPACT_ATOMS: atom_id res chain seq x y z
N MET A 1 -23.82 37.05 13.60
CA MET A 1 -24.60 36.31 12.58
C MET A 1 -23.61 35.61 11.66
N MET A 2 -23.32 34.33 11.93
CA MET A 2 -22.32 33.57 11.18
C MET A 2 -22.90 33.09 9.85
N SER A 3 -22.16 33.28 8.75
CA SER A 3 -22.59 33.01 7.38
C SER A 3 -22.96 31.53 7.14
N LEU A 4 -23.95 31.29 6.27
CA LEU A 4 -24.39 29.97 5.79
C LEU A 4 -23.23 29.12 5.21
N LYS A 5 -22.12 29.76 4.81
CA LYS A 5 -20.86 29.10 4.40
C LYS A 5 -20.15 28.38 5.57
N MET A 6 -20.24 28.90 6.80
CA MET A 6 -19.71 28.21 8.00
C MET A 6 -20.64 27.13 8.53
N LEU A 7 -21.94 27.24 8.30
CA LEU A 7 -22.89 26.17 8.64
C LEU A 7 -22.67 24.92 7.76
N ARG A 8 -22.30 25.11 6.49
CA ARG A 8 -21.84 24.01 5.61
C ARG A 8 -20.54 23.35 6.09
N HIS A 9 -19.67 24.07 6.79
CA HIS A 9 -18.51 23.49 7.46
C HIS A 9 -18.87 22.70 8.73
N LEU A 10 -19.93 23.10 9.45
CA LEU A 10 -20.33 22.43 10.69
C LEU A 10 -21.22 21.19 10.46
N VAL A 11 -21.97 21.13 9.36
CA VAL A 11 -22.74 19.91 8.98
C VAL A 11 -21.86 18.89 8.24
N ALA A 12 -20.63 19.25 7.86
CA ALA A 12 -19.65 18.32 7.29
C ALA A 12 -18.94 17.43 8.34
N LEU A 13 -19.32 17.52 9.62
CA LEU A 13 -18.72 16.74 10.72
C LEU A 13 -19.30 15.32 10.88
N SER A 14 -20.16 14.84 9.98
CA SER A 14 -20.76 13.49 10.07
C SER A 14 -20.50 12.59 8.85
N ALA A 15 -19.43 12.84 8.10
CA ALA A 15 -18.96 11.87 7.11
C ALA A 15 -18.07 10.82 7.81
N MET A 16 -18.66 9.68 8.12
CA MET A 16 -18.05 8.46 8.67
C MET A 16 -16.86 7.94 7.83
N PHE A 17 -15.71 8.60 7.94
CA PHE A 17 -14.45 8.11 7.39
C PHE A 17 -13.46 7.88 8.53
N LEU A 18 -12.93 6.66 8.55
CA LEU A 18 -11.77 6.37 9.36
C LEU A 18 -10.54 6.61 8.48
N ILE A 19 -9.75 7.63 8.81
CA ILE A 19 -8.39 7.74 8.30
C ILE A 19 -7.62 6.59 8.96
N THR A 20 -7.16 5.66 8.14
CA THR A 20 -6.41 4.48 8.59
C THR A 20 -5.05 4.43 7.91
N MET A 21 -4.08 3.76 8.53
CA MET A 21 -2.83 3.43 7.84
C MET A 21 -3.06 2.24 6.91
N SER A 22 -2.60 2.33 5.66
CA SER A 22 -2.52 1.13 4.82
C SER A 22 -1.44 0.22 5.39
N THR A 23 -1.80 -1.04 5.66
CA THR A 23 -0.88 -2.02 6.21
C THR A 23 -0.20 -2.76 5.07
N ASN A 24 1.09 -2.49 4.86
CA ASN A 24 1.97 -3.38 4.12
C ASN A 24 2.27 -4.60 5.01
N LYS A 25 1.28 -5.49 5.13
CA LYS A 25 1.20 -6.56 6.14
C LYS A 25 2.21 -7.73 5.98
N HIS A 26 3.23 -7.60 5.12
CA HIS A 26 4.18 -8.69 4.84
C HIS A 26 5.64 -8.24 4.70
N GLY A 27 5.96 -6.98 5.04
CA GLY A 27 7.27 -6.39 4.76
C GLY A 27 7.99 -5.95 6.02
N VAL A 28 9.16 -6.54 6.28
CA VAL A 28 10.05 -6.09 7.37
C VAL A 28 11.19 -5.28 6.78
N ALA A 29 11.29 -4.03 7.21
CA ALA A 29 12.46 -3.20 6.90
C ALA A 29 13.69 -3.83 7.55
N ASN A 30 14.67 -4.19 6.73
CA ASN A 30 15.93 -4.75 7.16
C ASN A 30 17.08 -3.86 6.69
N ALA A 31 18.12 -3.82 7.51
CA ALA A 31 19.40 -3.27 7.13
C ALA A 31 20.38 -4.42 6.92
N TYR A 32 21.40 -4.19 6.10
CA TYR A 32 22.57 -5.04 6.04
C TYR A 32 23.78 -4.23 6.46
N THR A 33 24.76 -4.89 7.08
CA THR A 33 26.03 -4.26 7.44
C THR A 33 27.15 -4.89 6.64
N PHE A 34 28.06 -4.05 6.14
CA PHE A 34 29.33 -4.52 5.62
C PHE A 34 30.15 -5.02 6.80
N ARG A 35 30.57 -6.29 6.74
CA ARG A 35 31.46 -6.85 7.75
C ARG A 35 32.88 -6.97 7.20
N PRO A 36 33.90 -6.78 8.06
CA PRO A 36 35.29 -7.01 7.68
C PRO A 36 35.53 -8.49 7.32
N PRO A 37 36.60 -8.81 6.58
CA PRO A 37 36.93 -10.18 6.19
C PRO A 37 37.05 -11.09 7.41
N LEU A 38 36.45 -12.29 7.33
CA LEU A 38 36.46 -13.24 8.45
C LEU A 38 37.90 -13.70 8.78
N PRO A 39 38.42 -13.41 9.99
CA PRO A 39 39.68 -13.97 10.43
C PRO A 39 39.46 -15.42 10.86
N GLY A 40 40.00 -16.38 10.10
CA GLY A 40 40.08 -17.79 10.49
C GLY A 40 38.74 -18.55 10.51
N ALA A 41 37.87 -18.33 9.52
CA ALA A 41 36.55 -18.98 9.45
C ALA A 41 36.65 -20.53 9.39
N PRO A 42 36.09 -21.28 10.37
CA PRO A 42 35.85 -22.70 10.23
C PRO A 42 34.54 -22.94 9.46
N ALA A 43 34.53 -23.95 8.60
CA ALA A 43 33.45 -24.38 7.71
C ALA A 43 33.06 -23.40 6.57
N ALA A 44 32.97 -23.94 5.35
CA ALA A 44 32.64 -23.21 4.14
C ALA A 44 31.26 -22.52 4.25
N ILE A 45 31.26 -21.24 4.59
CA ILE A 45 30.08 -20.38 4.57
C ILE A 45 29.66 -20.21 3.11
N LYS A 46 28.37 -20.45 2.81
CA LYS A 46 27.84 -20.32 1.45
C LYS A 46 26.95 -19.08 1.33
N CYS A 47 27.07 -18.39 0.21
CA CYS A 47 26.17 -17.30 -0.12
C CYS A 47 24.74 -17.83 -0.31
N ALA A 48 23.77 -17.20 0.35
CA ALA A 48 22.36 -17.61 0.28
C ALA A 48 21.75 -17.58 -1.13
N ARG A 49 22.28 -16.76 -2.05
CA ARG A 49 21.80 -16.69 -3.43
C ARG A 49 22.54 -17.61 -4.38
N CYS A 50 23.85 -17.47 -4.46
CA CYS A 50 24.66 -18.13 -5.49
C CYS A 50 25.30 -19.43 -5.02
N THR A 51 25.10 -19.80 -3.76
CA THR A 51 25.59 -21.03 -3.08
C THR A 51 27.11 -21.23 -3.08
N ARG A 52 27.87 -20.33 -3.72
CA ARG A 52 29.33 -20.27 -3.69
C ARG A 52 29.83 -19.91 -2.28
N SER A 53 31.00 -20.44 -1.95
CA SER A 53 31.69 -20.17 -0.70
C SER A 53 32.07 -18.70 -0.59
N ILE A 54 31.88 -18.11 0.60
CA ILE A 54 32.45 -16.82 1.00
C ILE A 54 33.75 -17.15 1.74
N GLY A 55 34.88 -16.81 1.14
CA GLY A 55 36.21 -17.19 1.61
C GLY A 55 36.82 -16.22 2.63
N PRO A 56 37.88 -16.63 3.32
CA PRO A 56 38.67 -15.74 4.16
C PRO A 56 39.32 -14.66 3.27
N GLY A 57 38.99 -13.39 3.52
CA GLY A 57 39.42 -12.25 2.70
C GLY A 57 38.29 -11.56 1.92
N ASP A 58 37.15 -12.23 1.70
CA ASP A 58 36.05 -11.68 0.94
C ASP A 58 35.24 -10.65 1.74
N VAL A 59 34.77 -9.61 1.07
CA VAL A 59 33.76 -8.69 1.60
C VAL A 59 32.40 -9.35 1.48
N TYR A 60 31.65 -9.40 2.58
CA TYR A 60 30.33 -10.00 2.64
C TYR A 60 29.34 -9.11 3.40
N LEU A 61 28.06 -9.36 3.14
CA LEU A 61 26.94 -8.74 3.80
C LEU A 61 26.25 -9.76 4.68
N GLU A 62 25.91 -9.34 5.89
CA GLU A 62 24.99 -10.09 6.75
C GLU A 62 23.58 -9.50 6.62
N ALA A 63 22.65 -10.35 6.19
CA ALA A 63 21.25 -9.98 5.98
C ALA A 63 20.37 -11.22 6.18
N MET A 64 19.25 -11.06 6.90
CA MET A 64 18.29 -12.15 7.12
C MET A 64 18.89 -13.39 7.80
N ASN A 65 19.81 -13.20 8.77
CA ASN A 65 20.59 -14.27 9.41
C ASN A 65 21.37 -15.16 8.43
N GLN A 66 21.66 -14.63 7.24
CA GLN A 66 22.39 -15.31 6.18
C GLN A 66 23.50 -14.39 5.64
N LEU A 67 24.47 -15.01 4.96
CA LEU A 67 25.60 -14.31 4.39
C LEU A 67 25.47 -14.21 2.88
N TRP A 68 25.75 -13.02 2.35
CA TRP A 68 25.53 -12.67 0.96
C TRP A 68 26.77 -11.97 0.42
N HIS A 69 27.12 -12.23 -0.85
CA HIS A 69 28.02 -11.32 -1.54
C HIS A 69 27.32 -9.98 -1.77
N PRO A 70 28.04 -8.85 -1.78
CA PRO A 70 27.47 -7.53 -2.08
C PRO A 70 26.68 -7.49 -3.39
N GLN A 71 27.17 -8.17 -4.41
CA GLN A 71 26.53 -8.27 -5.73
C GLN A 71 25.36 -9.26 -5.76
N CYS A 72 25.29 -10.17 -4.80
CA CYS A 72 24.22 -11.17 -4.72
C CYS A 72 22.98 -10.63 -4.00
N LEU A 73 23.11 -9.59 -3.17
CA LEU A 73 21.99 -8.97 -2.48
C LEU A 73 21.27 -7.96 -3.40
N THR A 74 20.42 -8.47 -4.31
CA THR A 74 19.62 -7.66 -5.23
C THR A 74 18.13 -7.86 -5.00
N CYS A 75 17.30 -6.92 -5.44
CA CYS A 75 15.85 -7.06 -5.40
C CYS A 75 15.38 -8.28 -6.23
N ALA A 76 14.50 -9.10 -5.66
CA ALA A 76 13.94 -10.27 -6.32
C ALA A 76 13.03 -9.95 -7.53
N ALA A 77 12.48 -8.74 -7.62
CA ALA A 77 11.62 -8.32 -8.73
C ALA A 77 12.40 -7.63 -9.86
N CYS A 78 13.24 -6.64 -9.55
CA CYS A 78 13.94 -5.85 -10.58
C CYS A 78 15.41 -6.24 -10.79
N ASN A 79 15.95 -7.18 -10.00
CA ASN A 79 17.36 -7.61 -10.04
C ASN A 79 18.40 -6.50 -9.85
N LYS A 80 17.98 -5.29 -9.45
CA LYS A 80 18.89 -4.19 -9.13
C LYS A 80 19.53 -4.38 -7.75
N PRO A 81 20.80 -4.01 -7.56
CA PRO A 81 21.43 -4.00 -6.24
C PRO A 81 20.60 -3.17 -5.27
N LEU A 82 20.43 -3.68 -4.06
CA LEU A 82 19.67 -2.97 -3.04
C LEU A 82 20.49 -1.78 -2.53
N PRO A 83 19.85 -0.61 -2.34
CA PRO A 83 20.55 0.58 -1.86
C PRO A 83 21.24 0.30 -0.53
N GLU A 84 22.39 0.96 -0.32
CA GLU A 84 23.22 0.77 0.86
C GLU A 84 22.40 0.98 2.15
N GLY A 85 22.32 -0.07 2.96
CA GLY A 85 21.78 -0.01 4.31
C GLY A 85 20.28 -0.25 4.49
N ALA A 86 19.46 -0.41 3.44
CA ALA A 86 18.03 -0.71 3.63
C ALA A 86 17.37 -1.50 2.49
N PHE A 87 16.62 -2.52 2.85
CA PHE A 87 15.73 -3.27 1.96
C PHE A 87 14.49 -3.76 2.71
N ILE A 88 13.47 -4.21 1.97
CA ILE A 88 12.29 -4.84 2.57
C ILE A 88 12.37 -6.34 2.33
N MET A 89 12.33 -7.11 3.41
CA MET A 89 12.20 -8.56 3.34
C MET A 89 10.72 -8.91 3.30
N ASP A 90 10.31 -9.67 2.29
CA ASP A 90 8.99 -10.29 2.27
C ASP A 90 8.98 -11.48 3.24
N GLU A 91 8.11 -11.43 4.25
CA GLU A 91 8.00 -12.48 5.27
C GLU A 91 7.55 -13.81 4.68
N GLN A 92 6.74 -13.80 3.62
CA GLN A 92 6.19 -15.03 3.03
C GLN A 92 7.21 -15.74 2.15
N SER A 93 7.84 -15.00 1.24
CA SER A 93 8.80 -15.58 0.30
C SER A 93 10.23 -15.63 0.84
N GLN A 94 10.51 -14.95 1.97
CA GLN A 94 11.86 -14.76 2.51
C GLN A 94 12.81 -14.24 1.44
N LYS A 95 12.36 -13.25 0.66
CA LYS A 95 13.14 -12.64 -0.42
C LYS A 95 13.32 -11.14 -0.19
N PRO A 96 14.50 -10.60 -0.56
CA PRO A 96 14.76 -9.18 -0.45
C PRO A 96 14.16 -8.41 -1.64
N PHE A 97 13.48 -7.30 -1.35
CA PHE A 97 12.90 -6.38 -2.32
C PHE A 97 13.38 -4.95 -2.06
N CYS A 98 13.52 -4.16 -3.13
CA CYS A 98 13.67 -2.71 -2.97
C CYS A 98 12.30 -2.11 -2.59
N ASN A 99 12.32 -1.00 -1.86
CA ASN A 99 11.10 -0.31 -1.42
C ASN A 99 10.05 -0.12 -2.54
N PRO A 100 10.37 0.40 -3.73
CA PRO A 100 9.36 0.60 -4.78
C PRO A 100 8.79 -0.71 -5.33
N CYS A 101 9.61 -1.76 -5.50
CA CYS A 101 9.10 -3.06 -5.93
C CYS A 101 8.24 -3.72 -4.86
N PHE A 102 8.65 -3.63 -3.60
CA PHE A 102 7.86 -4.17 -2.51
C PHE A 102 6.47 -3.53 -2.44
N ILE A 103 6.41 -2.19 -2.48
CA ILE A 103 5.14 -1.44 -2.55
C ILE A 103 4.33 -1.86 -3.78
N HIS A 104 4.95 -1.95 -4.95
CA HIS A 104 4.24 -2.28 -6.18
C HIS A 104 3.54 -3.65 -6.14
N HIS A 105 4.19 -4.65 -5.52
CA HIS A 105 3.69 -6.03 -5.48
C HIS A 105 2.82 -6.34 -4.26
N HIS A 106 3.04 -5.66 -3.13
CA HIS A 106 2.41 -6.04 -1.85
C HIS A 106 1.49 -4.96 -1.27
N ALA A 107 1.53 -3.73 -1.75
CA ALA A 107 0.65 -2.68 -1.24
C ALA A 107 -0.78 -2.84 -1.74
N GLU A 108 -1.73 -2.59 -0.85
CA GLU A 108 -3.12 -2.40 -1.22
C GLU A 108 -3.24 -1.23 -2.21
N ARG A 109 -4.18 -1.32 -3.14
CA ARG A 109 -4.39 -0.30 -4.16
C ARG A 109 -5.61 0.54 -3.82
N CYS A 110 -5.52 1.82 -4.16
CA CYS A 110 -6.63 2.74 -4.08
C CYS A 110 -7.78 2.22 -4.95
N GLY A 111 -8.95 2.00 -4.35
CA GLY A 111 -10.13 1.55 -5.07
C GLY A 111 -10.62 2.52 -6.15
N VAL A 112 -10.21 3.80 -6.10
CA VAL A 112 -10.57 4.81 -7.11
C VAL A 112 -9.55 4.86 -8.26
N CYS A 113 -8.27 5.12 -7.96
CA CYS A 113 -7.24 5.41 -8.95
C CYS A 113 -6.22 4.28 -9.19
N ALA A 114 -6.35 3.15 -8.50
CA ALA A 114 -5.45 1.99 -8.57
C ALA A 114 -3.97 2.23 -8.18
N LYS A 115 -3.63 3.43 -7.69
CA LYS A 115 -2.30 3.74 -7.13
C LYS A 115 -2.06 2.96 -5.82
N PRO A 116 -0.83 2.53 -5.52
CA PRO A 116 -0.48 1.93 -4.23
C PRO A 116 -0.78 2.86 -3.05
N LEU A 117 -1.33 2.32 -1.97
CA LEU A 117 -1.56 3.05 -0.72
C LEU A 117 -0.31 2.95 0.16
N THR A 118 0.55 3.97 0.14
CA THR A 118 1.85 3.97 0.84
C THR A 118 1.82 4.70 2.19
N GLY A 119 0.65 4.93 2.77
CA GLY A 119 0.50 5.69 4.01
C GLY A 119 -0.96 5.82 4.44
N GLN A 120 -1.37 7.03 4.80
CA GLN A 120 -2.76 7.32 5.15
C GLN A 120 -3.70 7.02 3.98
N CYS A 121 -4.76 6.29 4.28
CA CYS A 121 -5.85 6.02 3.36
C CYS A 121 -7.20 6.22 4.07
N LEU A 122 -8.20 6.52 3.27
CA LEU A 122 -9.58 6.60 3.69
C LEU A 122 -10.21 5.22 3.57
N THR A 123 -10.91 4.80 4.61
CA THR A 123 -11.68 3.56 4.60
C THR A 123 -13.17 3.88 4.74
N THR A 124 -14.01 3.30 3.89
CA THR A 124 -15.46 3.39 4.06
C THR A 124 -15.88 2.56 5.29
N PHE A 125 -16.58 3.19 6.24
CA PHE A 125 -16.98 2.54 7.49
C PHE A 125 -17.83 1.28 7.27
N HIS A 126 -18.73 1.32 6.29
CA HIS A 126 -19.70 0.24 6.05
C HIS A 126 -19.21 -0.86 5.11
N TRP A 127 -18.26 -0.56 4.21
CA TRP A 127 -17.87 -1.49 3.14
C TRP A 127 -16.40 -1.93 3.22
N GLY A 128 -15.58 -1.23 4.00
CA GLY A 128 -14.16 -1.52 4.12
C GLY A 128 -13.35 -1.19 2.86
N ASP A 129 -13.93 -0.51 1.87
CA ASP A 129 -13.19 -0.05 0.68
C ASP A 129 -12.14 0.97 1.11
N LYS A 130 -10.92 0.83 0.58
CA LYS A 130 -9.78 1.73 0.85
C LYS A 130 -9.42 2.56 -0.36
N TYR A 131 -9.13 3.84 -0.16
CA TYR A 131 -8.68 4.75 -1.22
C TYR A 131 -7.79 5.87 -0.67
N CYS A 132 -6.99 6.50 -1.52
CA CYS A 132 -6.06 7.54 -1.08
C CYS A 132 -6.79 8.82 -0.66
N VAL A 133 -6.15 9.59 0.23
CA VAL A 133 -6.67 10.86 0.79
C VAL A 133 -6.95 11.92 -0.28
N GLU A 134 -6.31 11.83 -1.46
CA GLU A 134 -6.59 12.70 -2.61
C GLU A 134 -8.07 12.65 -3.05
N HIS A 135 -8.81 11.58 -2.71
CA HIS A 135 -10.21 11.40 -3.06
C HIS A 135 -11.18 11.71 -1.90
N GLU A 136 -10.73 12.37 -0.84
CA GLU A 136 -11.57 12.72 0.32
C GLU A 136 -12.81 13.54 -0.07
N GLN A 137 -12.63 14.46 -1.02
CA GLN A 137 -13.66 15.39 -1.48
C GLN A 137 -14.57 14.83 -2.57
N MET A 138 -14.38 13.58 -2.98
CA MET A 138 -15.26 12.96 -3.96
C MET A 138 -16.71 12.91 -3.45
N GLU A 139 -17.64 13.22 -4.34
CA GLU A 139 -19.06 13.08 -4.02
C GLU A 139 -19.43 11.62 -3.77
N LYS A 140 -20.30 11.42 -2.78
CA LYS A 140 -20.64 10.11 -2.26
C LYS A 140 -22.05 9.76 -2.65
N CYS A 141 -22.29 8.46 -2.78
CA CYS A 141 -23.61 7.93 -2.99
C CYS A 141 -24.48 8.28 -1.77
N TYR A 142 -25.63 8.91 -2.02
CA TYR A 142 -26.63 9.22 -1.00
C TYR A 142 -27.11 7.96 -0.27
N CYS A 143 -27.21 6.83 -0.95
CA CYS A 143 -27.72 5.58 -0.39
C CYS A 143 -26.70 4.82 0.46
N CYS A 144 -25.45 4.70 0.00
CA CYS A 144 -24.47 3.81 0.62
C CYS A 144 -23.22 4.51 1.16
N GLY A 145 -23.08 5.82 0.95
CA GLY A 145 -21.94 6.62 1.40
C GLY A 145 -20.62 6.34 0.66
N ARG A 146 -20.58 5.39 -0.30
CA ARG A 146 -19.37 5.09 -1.10
C ARG A 146 -19.06 6.26 -2.04
N PRO A 147 -17.78 6.60 -2.27
CA PRO A 147 -17.41 7.56 -3.31
C PRO A 147 -17.89 7.05 -4.68
N VAL A 148 -18.49 7.92 -5.47
CA VAL A 148 -19.05 7.55 -6.77
C VAL A 148 -17.96 7.64 -7.83
N CYS A 149 -17.53 6.49 -8.34
CA CYS A 149 -16.53 6.41 -9.40
C CYS A 149 -16.72 5.15 -10.24
N ASN A 150 -16.10 5.13 -11.43
CA ASN A 150 -16.22 3.99 -12.35
C ASN A 150 -15.66 2.70 -11.74
N THR A 151 -14.58 2.79 -10.96
CA THR A 151 -13.90 1.62 -10.41
C THR A 151 -14.64 0.99 -9.23
N LEU A 152 -15.10 1.78 -8.25
CA LEU A 152 -15.76 1.25 -7.05
C LEU A 152 -17.25 1.00 -7.21
N THR A 153 -17.92 1.88 -7.95
CA THR A 153 -19.38 1.87 -8.02
C THR A 153 -19.94 1.77 -9.43
N GLY A 154 -19.07 1.65 -10.45
CA GLY A 154 -19.49 1.67 -11.85
C GLY A 154 -19.97 3.03 -12.34
N GLY A 155 -19.76 4.11 -11.57
CA GLY A 155 -20.34 5.43 -11.81
C GLY A 155 -21.59 5.69 -10.96
N GLY A 156 -22.37 6.71 -11.35
CA GLY A 156 -23.61 7.11 -10.67
C GLY A 156 -24.39 8.16 -11.46
N VAL A 157 -25.63 8.40 -11.02
CA VAL A 157 -26.58 9.37 -11.59
C VAL A 157 -26.92 10.43 -10.57
N ARG A 158 -26.99 11.69 -11.02
CA ARG A 158 -27.47 12.81 -10.22
C ARG A 158 -28.94 13.08 -10.51
N TYR A 159 -29.75 13.08 -9.47
CA TYR A 159 -31.17 13.44 -9.51
C TYR A 159 -31.35 14.95 -9.48
N ARG A 160 -32.55 15.42 -9.87
CA ARG A 160 -32.87 16.85 -9.98
C ARG A 160 -32.76 17.60 -8.65
N ASP A 161 -33.01 16.91 -7.54
CA ASP A 161 -32.87 17.43 -6.18
C ASP A 161 -31.41 17.53 -5.69
N GLY A 162 -30.45 17.14 -6.52
CA GLY A 162 -29.03 17.18 -6.23
C GLY A 162 -28.45 15.90 -5.62
N ARG A 163 -29.28 14.90 -5.28
CA ARG A 163 -28.80 13.61 -4.76
C ARG A 163 -27.99 12.85 -5.83
N LEU A 164 -26.84 12.32 -5.44
CA LEU A 164 -26.02 11.46 -6.29
C LEU A 164 -26.17 10.00 -5.83
N VAL A 165 -26.60 9.10 -6.71
CA VAL A 165 -26.75 7.66 -6.41
C VAL A 165 -25.84 6.86 -7.32
N CYS A 166 -25.10 5.91 -6.75
CA CYS A 166 -24.16 5.10 -7.51
C CYS A 166 -24.84 3.95 -8.27
N ASN A 167 -24.21 3.44 -9.33
CA ASN A 167 -24.83 2.43 -10.19
C ASN A 167 -25.16 1.13 -9.45
N ILE A 168 -24.37 0.74 -8.45
CA ILE A 168 -24.66 -0.43 -7.60
C ILE A 168 -25.94 -0.22 -6.79
N CYS A 169 -26.15 0.98 -6.22
CA CYS A 169 -27.38 1.27 -5.48
C CYS A 169 -28.58 1.42 -6.41
N MET A 170 -28.39 1.94 -7.63
CA MET A 170 -29.47 2.03 -8.61
C MET A 170 -29.97 0.66 -9.07
N THR A 171 -29.09 -0.32 -9.24
CA THR A 171 -29.52 -1.68 -9.64
C THR A 171 -30.19 -2.45 -8.50
N GLN A 172 -29.99 -2.01 -7.25
CA GLN A 172 -30.57 -2.62 -6.06
C GLN A 172 -31.76 -1.84 -5.49
N ALA A 173 -31.98 -0.60 -5.93
CA ALA A 173 -33.12 0.21 -5.53
C ALA A 173 -34.35 -0.21 -6.35
N SER A 174 -35.39 -0.66 -5.65
CA SER A 174 -36.75 -0.59 -6.18
C SER A 174 -37.00 0.85 -6.64
N PRO A 175 -37.72 1.10 -7.75
CA PRO A 175 -37.96 2.45 -8.25
C PRO A 175 -38.57 3.29 -7.12
N VAL A 176 -37.80 4.22 -6.57
CA VAL A 176 -38.33 5.21 -5.65
C VAL A 176 -38.89 6.30 -6.54
N ASP A 177 -40.22 6.31 -6.64
CA ASP A 177 -41.07 7.20 -7.42
C ASP A 177 -40.41 8.52 -7.85
N ASP A 178 -40.20 8.66 -9.16
CA ASP A 178 -40.19 9.97 -9.82
C ASP A 178 -41.62 10.54 -9.73
N GLN A 179 -41.82 11.54 -8.87
CA GLN A 179 -42.91 12.51 -9.01
C GLN A 179 -42.42 13.72 -9.82
#